data_AF-A0A965EPI2-F1
#
_entry.id   AF-A0A965EPI2-F1
#
_cell.length_a   1.000
_cell.length_b   1.000
_cell.length_c   1.000
_cell.angle_alpha   90.00
_cell.angle_beta   90.00
_cell.angle_gamma   90.00
#
_symmetry.space_group_name_H-M   'P 1'
#
loop_
_entity.id
_entity.type
_entity.pdbx_description
1 polymer ?
#
loop_
_entity_poly.entity_id
_entity_poly.type
_entity_poly.pdbx_seq_one_letter_code
_entity_poly.pdbx_strand_id
1 'polypeptide(L)'
;MQGGVNSAGRKEKVSLNIPDGVSYTPRQDKSLTDMLFDGEIDCIMSAHPPTPVEEGEDTIVHLYPNYREVEEQYYRDTGIFPIMHVIAMRGDFFRENPWVATNLYKAFEEAKNRALFRATEMTATRMPFAWCYDAAQKAKDLFGEDFFPYGIEKNRTTLEAFLQYGFEQGVCQRKVEIEELFPEEVTRVLTEFHV
;
A
#
# COMPACT_ATOMS: atom_id res chain seq x y z
N MET A 1 -17.02 -9.46 10.00
CA MET A 1 -16.26 -10.00 11.16
C MET A 1 -14.86 -9.40 11.16
N GLN A 2 -14.27 -9.14 12.33
CA GLN A 2 -12.86 -8.72 12.46
C GLN A 2 -12.15 -9.68 13.42
N GLY A 3 -10.95 -10.14 13.07
CA GLY A 3 -10.19 -11.10 13.86
C GLY A 3 -8.76 -11.25 13.34
N GLY A 4 -7.93 -12.02 14.03
CA GLY A 4 -6.61 -12.37 13.52
C GLY A 4 -6.75 -13.42 12.41
N VAL A 5 -5.90 -13.34 11.37
CA VAL A 5 -6.01 -14.24 10.20
C VAL A 5 -5.84 -15.70 10.63
N ASN A 6 -4.68 -16.00 11.23
CA ASN A 6 -4.28 -17.37 11.62
C ASN A 6 -4.22 -17.58 13.14
N SER A 7 -4.63 -16.59 13.93
CA SER A 7 -4.65 -16.70 15.40
C SER A 7 -5.75 -15.87 16.04
N ALA A 8 -6.26 -16.38 17.15
CA ALA A 8 -7.19 -15.67 18.01
C ALA A 8 -6.51 -14.50 18.76
N GLY A 9 -7.31 -13.67 19.44
CA GLY A 9 -6.82 -12.63 20.35
C GLY A 9 -6.50 -11.27 19.72
N ARG A 10 -6.76 -11.07 18.42
CA ARG A 10 -6.61 -9.75 17.78
C ARG A 10 -7.57 -8.74 18.39
N LYS A 11 -7.04 -7.66 18.94
CA LYS A 11 -7.81 -6.53 19.46
C LYS A 11 -7.67 -5.33 18.54
N GLU A 12 -8.80 -4.69 18.26
CA GLU A 12 -8.80 -3.42 17.56
C GLU A 12 -8.14 -2.34 18.43
N LYS A 13 -7.24 -1.55 17.84
CA LYS A 13 -6.42 -0.58 18.57
C LYS A 13 -7.01 0.83 18.53
N VAL A 14 -8.03 1.04 17.71
CA VAL A 14 -8.66 2.33 17.49
C VAL A 14 -10.18 2.24 17.67
N SER A 15 -10.81 3.34 18.06
CA SER A 15 -12.26 3.44 18.02
C SER A 15 -12.71 3.59 16.56
N LEU A 16 -13.58 2.70 16.09
CA LEU A 16 -14.08 2.71 14.72
C LEU A 16 -15.41 3.47 14.66
N ASN A 17 -15.55 4.32 13.64
CA ASN A 17 -16.84 4.86 13.24
C ASN A 17 -17.36 4.04 12.05
N ILE A 18 -18.26 3.10 12.30
CA ILE A 18 -18.73 2.14 11.29
C ILE A 18 -19.78 2.82 10.39
N PRO A 19 -19.59 2.84 9.05
CA PRO A 19 -20.56 3.44 8.14
C PRO A 19 -21.94 2.77 8.18
N ASP A 20 -22.97 3.52 7.84
CA ASP A 20 -24.33 3.00 7.70
C ASP A 20 -24.37 1.81 6.72
N GLY A 21 -25.12 0.77 7.07
CA GLY A 21 -25.23 -0.45 6.27
C GLY A 21 -24.11 -1.48 6.48
N VAL A 22 -23.07 -1.16 7.27
CA VAL A 22 -21.99 -2.10 7.60
C VAL A 22 -22.21 -2.69 8.99
N SER A 23 -22.21 -4.02 9.08
CA SER A 23 -22.21 -4.73 10.38
C SER A 23 -20.80 -5.12 10.78
N TYR A 24 -20.37 -4.66 11.95
CA TYR A 24 -19.05 -4.94 12.50
C TYR A 24 -19.15 -5.77 13.78
N THR A 25 -18.49 -6.93 13.78
CA THR A 25 -18.41 -7.83 14.93
C THR A 25 -16.95 -8.26 15.13
N PRO A 26 -16.29 -7.82 16.21
CA PRO A 26 -14.95 -8.28 16.55
C PRO A 26 -15.00 -9.69 17.16
N ARG A 27 -14.07 -10.56 16.75
CA ARG A 27 -13.91 -11.94 17.21
C ARG A 27 -12.49 -12.13 17.70
N GLN A 28 -12.37 -12.39 19.00
CA GLN A 28 -11.09 -12.58 19.70
C GLN A 28 -10.88 -14.03 20.12
N ASP A 29 -11.92 -14.85 20.05
CA ASP A 29 -11.97 -16.25 20.48
C ASP A 29 -11.49 -17.22 19.40
N LYS A 30 -11.55 -16.83 18.13
CA LYS A 30 -11.14 -17.64 16.97
C LYS A 30 -10.33 -16.83 15.95
N SER A 31 -9.61 -17.54 15.08
CA SER A 31 -9.01 -16.95 13.90
C SER A 31 -10.02 -16.83 12.75
N LEU A 32 -9.77 -15.94 11.79
CA LEU A 32 -10.58 -15.84 10.58
C LEU A 32 -10.49 -17.11 9.73
N THR A 33 -9.32 -17.75 9.69
CA THR A 33 -9.13 -19.04 8.99
C THR A 33 -10.00 -20.14 9.60
N ASP A 34 -10.05 -20.27 10.93
CA ASP A 34 -10.94 -21.27 11.58
C ASP A 34 -12.41 -20.96 11.28
N MET A 35 -12.80 -19.69 11.35
CA MET A 35 -14.17 -19.27 11.04
C MET A 35 -14.58 -19.57 9.59
N LEU A 36 -13.65 -19.49 8.65
CA LEU A 36 -13.90 -19.85 7.25
C LEU A 36 -14.15 -21.37 7.12
N PHE A 37 -13.32 -22.21 7.75
CA PHE A 37 -13.51 -23.66 7.71
C PHE A 37 -14.74 -24.15 8.47
N ASP A 38 -15.11 -23.46 9.55
CA ASP A 38 -16.34 -23.74 10.31
C ASP A 38 -17.62 -23.26 9.57
N GLY A 39 -17.48 -22.53 8.46
CA GLY A 39 -18.61 -21.96 7.71
C GLY A 39 -19.27 -20.77 8.42
N GLU A 40 -18.58 -20.12 9.36
CA GLU A 40 -19.06 -18.91 10.04
C GLU A 40 -18.90 -17.64 9.17
N ILE A 41 -17.99 -17.66 8.19
CA ILE A 41 -17.78 -16.61 7.19
C ILE A 41 -17.55 -17.24 5.81
N ASP A 42 -17.93 -16.52 4.75
CA ASP A 42 -17.78 -17.00 3.37
C ASP A 42 -16.44 -16.64 2.73
N CYS A 43 -15.77 -15.59 3.22
CA CYS A 43 -14.51 -15.09 2.66
C CYS A 43 -13.66 -14.34 3.68
N ILE A 44 -12.36 -14.24 3.39
CA ILE A 44 -11.38 -13.47 4.17
C ILE A 44 -10.77 -12.41 3.27
N MET A 45 -10.73 -11.17 3.76
CA MET A 45 -9.94 -10.08 3.19
C MET A 45 -8.87 -9.67 4.21
N SER A 46 -7.60 -9.95 3.92
CA SER A 46 -6.49 -9.75 4.85
C SER A 46 -5.18 -9.41 4.15
N ALA A 47 -4.27 -8.77 4.89
CA ALA A 47 -2.93 -8.43 4.39
C ALA A 47 -1.98 -9.63 4.34
N HIS A 48 -2.18 -10.61 5.21
CA HIS A 48 -1.46 -11.88 5.20
C HIS A 48 -2.37 -12.97 4.68
N PRO A 49 -1.87 -13.93 3.89
CA PRO A 49 -2.64 -15.08 3.49
C PRO A 49 -3.02 -15.95 4.71
N PRO A 50 -4.16 -16.66 4.65
CA PRO A 50 -4.41 -17.80 5.52
C PRO A 50 -3.28 -18.82 5.43
N THR A 51 -2.89 -19.45 6.55
CA THR A 51 -1.78 -20.42 6.59
C THR A 51 -1.89 -21.53 5.54
N PRO A 52 -3.06 -22.16 5.28
CA PRO A 52 -3.16 -23.16 4.21
C PRO A 52 -2.73 -22.64 2.83
N VAL A 53 -3.06 -21.39 2.50
CA VAL A 53 -2.65 -20.76 1.23
C VAL A 53 -1.14 -20.52 1.21
N GLU A 54 -0.56 -20.10 2.34
CA GLU A 54 0.89 -19.90 2.47
C GLU A 54 1.67 -21.23 2.35
N GLU A 55 1.09 -22.32 2.83
CA GLU A 55 1.64 -23.68 2.74
C GLU A 55 1.40 -24.35 1.36
N GLY A 56 0.68 -23.66 0.46
CA GLY A 56 0.42 -24.12 -0.91
C GLY A 56 -0.75 -25.09 -1.04
N GLU A 57 -1.64 -25.15 -0.06
CA GLU A 57 -2.89 -25.89 -0.16
C GLU A 57 -3.89 -25.16 -1.08
N ASP A 58 -4.78 -25.92 -1.72
CA ASP A 58 -5.85 -25.42 -2.60
C ASP A 58 -7.23 -25.39 -1.90
N THR A 59 -7.26 -25.58 -0.59
CA THR A 59 -8.49 -25.59 0.24
C THR A 59 -9.14 -24.21 0.34
N ILE A 60 -8.38 -23.14 0.13
CA ILE A 60 -8.85 -21.75 0.05
C ILE A 60 -8.35 -21.17 -1.28
N VAL A 61 -9.23 -20.51 -2.02
CA VAL A 61 -8.91 -19.92 -3.33
C VAL A 61 -9.07 -18.41 -3.33
N HIS A 62 -8.35 -17.73 -4.22
CA HIS A 62 -8.58 -16.31 -4.48
C HIS A 62 -9.96 -16.10 -5.13
N LEU A 63 -10.71 -15.10 -4.66
CA LEU A 63 -11.97 -14.69 -5.27
C LEU A 63 -11.78 -14.25 -6.73
N TYR A 64 -10.64 -13.62 -7.03
CA TYR A 64 -10.20 -13.27 -8.37
C TYR A 64 -8.96 -14.11 -8.73
N PRO A 65 -9.11 -15.24 -9.44
CA PRO A 65 -7.97 -16.04 -9.88
C PRO A 65 -7.04 -15.27 -10.83
N ASN A 66 -7.58 -14.32 -11.58
CA ASN A 66 -6.90 -13.41 -12.49
C ASN A 66 -6.66 -12.04 -11.82
N TYR A 67 -6.19 -12.04 -10.57
CA TYR A 67 -6.02 -10.83 -9.75
C TYR A 67 -5.17 -9.77 -10.45
N ARG A 68 -4.11 -10.18 -11.17
CA ARG A 68 -3.25 -9.25 -11.90
C ARG A 68 -4.04 -8.47 -12.94
N GLU A 69 -4.82 -9.14 -13.78
CA GLU A 69 -5.63 -8.48 -14.81
C GLU A 69 -6.68 -7.54 -14.19
N VAL A 70 -7.28 -7.95 -13.07
CA VAL A 70 -8.26 -7.13 -12.34
C VAL A 70 -7.60 -5.89 -11.73
N GLU A 71 -6.41 -6.02 -11.15
CA GLU A 71 -5.61 -4.93 -10.59
C GLU A 71 -5.13 -3.96 -11.68
N GLU A 72 -4.65 -4.47 -12.81
CA GLU A 72 -4.24 -3.65 -13.95
C GLU A 72 -5.45 -2.88 -14.51
N GLN A 73 -6.63 -3.51 -14.60
CA GLN A 73 -7.86 -2.83 -15.02
C GLN A 73 -8.30 -1.77 -14.01
N TYR A 74 -8.24 -2.06 -12.70
CA TYR A 74 -8.51 -1.10 -11.65
C TYR A 74 -7.62 0.15 -11.77
N TYR A 75 -6.32 -0.03 -12.01
CA TYR A 75 -5.42 1.10 -12.24
C TYR A 75 -5.78 1.87 -13.52
N ARG A 76 -6.14 1.20 -14.62
CA ARG A 76 -6.58 1.88 -15.85
C ARG A 76 -7.84 2.70 -15.65
N ASP A 77 -8.77 2.20 -14.86
CA ASP A 77 -10.06 2.85 -14.62
C ASP A 77 -9.95 4.04 -13.65
N THR A 78 -9.02 3.96 -12.69
CA THR A 78 -8.98 4.91 -11.55
C THR A 78 -7.72 5.74 -11.46
N GLY A 79 -6.61 5.27 -12.03
CA GLY A 79 -5.27 5.81 -11.81
C GLY A 79 -4.74 5.60 -10.38
N ILE A 80 -5.42 4.80 -9.54
CA ILE A 80 -5.02 4.57 -8.14
C ILE A 80 -4.08 3.37 -8.07
N PHE A 81 -2.85 3.60 -7.61
CA PHE A 81 -1.91 2.55 -7.22
C PHE A 81 -1.65 2.64 -5.70
N PRO A 82 -2.17 1.70 -4.88
CA PRO A 82 -2.15 1.82 -3.41
C PRO A 82 -0.74 1.98 -2.81
N ILE A 83 -0.60 2.95 -1.89
CA ILE A 83 0.65 3.20 -1.16
C ILE A 83 0.72 2.29 0.07
N MET A 84 1.79 1.50 0.19
CA MET A 84 1.99 0.61 1.35
C MET A 84 2.80 1.27 2.49
N HIS A 85 3.80 2.11 2.16
CA HIS A 85 4.76 2.64 3.14
C HIS A 85 5.02 4.13 2.96
N VAL A 86 5.19 4.84 4.08
CA VAL A 86 5.64 6.24 4.17
C VAL A 86 6.82 6.32 5.13
N ILE A 87 7.75 7.24 4.88
CA ILE A 87 8.83 7.56 5.81
C ILE A 87 8.37 8.66 6.75
N ALA A 88 8.32 8.36 8.05
CA ALA A 88 7.96 9.32 9.08
C ALA A 88 9.22 9.80 9.84
N MET A 89 9.24 11.07 10.19
CA MET A 89 10.28 11.69 11.00
C MET A 89 9.67 12.34 12.24
N ARG A 90 10.37 12.24 13.38
CA ARG A 90 9.94 12.90 14.62
C ARG A 90 9.97 14.42 14.43
N GLY A 91 8.87 15.09 14.75
CA GLY A 91 8.69 16.51 14.40
C GLY A 91 9.63 17.48 15.11
N ASP A 92 10.05 17.19 16.35
CA ASP A 92 11.07 17.96 17.06
C ASP A 92 12.43 17.90 16.37
N PHE A 93 12.86 16.68 15.99
CA PHE A 93 14.10 16.48 15.27
C PHE A 93 14.10 17.18 13.91
N PHE A 94 12.97 17.10 13.18
CA PHE A 94 12.81 17.80 11.90
C PHE A 94 12.94 19.32 12.06
N ARG A 95 12.28 19.91 13.07
CA ARG A 95 12.36 21.36 13.33
C ARG A 95 13.78 21.84 13.62
N GLU A 96 14.58 21.03 14.30
CA GLU A 96 15.99 21.33 14.58
C GLU A 96 16.91 21.05 13.37
N ASN A 97 16.52 20.13 12.49
CA ASN A 97 17.34 19.63 11.38
C ASN A 97 16.53 19.52 10.06
N PRO A 98 15.94 20.62 9.55
CA PRO A 98 15.00 20.54 8.42
C PRO A 98 15.64 20.01 7.13
N TRP A 99 16.93 20.25 6.95
CA TRP A 99 17.72 19.75 5.80
C TRP A 99 17.77 18.22 5.70
N VAL A 100 17.54 17.48 6.80
CA VAL A 100 17.61 16.02 6.81
C VAL A 100 16.52 15.41 5.95
N ALA A 101 15.31 15.99 5.95
CA ALA A 101 14.21 15.46 5.14
C ALA A 101 14.54 15.51 3.64
N THR A 102 15.08 16.63 3.16
CA THR A 102 15.54 16.78 1.78
C THR A 102 16.65 15.81 1.43
N ASN A 103 17.63 15.62 2.32
CA ASN A 103 18.75 14.71 2.08
C ASN A 103 18.30 13.24 2.04
N LEU A 104 17.37 12.85 2.92
CA LEU A 104 16.78 11.51 2.89
C LEU A 104 15.95 11.29 1.62
N TYR A 105 15.14 12.28 1.22
CA TYR A 105 14.37 12.19 -0.02
C TYR A 105 15.28 11.93 -1.22
N LYS A 106 16.32 12.76 -1.40
CA LYS A 106 17.30 12.61 -2.50
C LYS A 106 18.01 11.25 -2.45
N ALA A 107 18.44 10.83 -1.27
CA ALA A 107 19.13 9.55 -1.11
C ALA A 107 18.21 8.36 -1.45
N PHE A 108 16.96 8.37 -1.01
CA PHE A 108 16.00 7.31 -1.34
C PHE A 108 15.56 7.33 -2.79
N GLU A 109 15.36 8.52 -3.39
CA GLU A 109 15.05 8.65 -4.80
C GLU A 109 16.19 8.09 -5.67
N GLU A 110 17.44 8.41 -5.34
CA GLU A 110 18.58 7.84 -6.05
C GLU A 110 18.70 6.32 -5.84
N ALA A 111 18.48 5.83 -4.62
CA ALA A 111 18.47 4.40 -4.35
C ALA A 111 17.37 3.67 -5.14
N LYS A 112 16.18 4.27 -5.23
CA LYS A 112 15.05 3.79 -6.02
C LYS A 112 15.39 3.78 -7.50
N ASN A 113 15.89 4.87 -8.07
CA ASN A 113 16.24 4.95 -9.49
C ASN A 113 17.30 3.90 -9.87
N ARG A 114 18.29 3.68 -9.01
CA ARG A 114 19.25 2.57 -9.16
C ARG A 114 18.57 1.20 -9.08
N ALA A 115 17.55 1.01 -8.24
CA ALA A 115 16.78 -0.23 -8.19
C ALA A 115 15.95 -0.46 -9.47
N LEU A 116 15.24 0.56 -9.97
CA LEU A 116 14.47 0.49 -11.20
C LEU A 116 15.37 0.16 -12.40
N PHE A 117 16.51 0.85 -12.53
CA PHE A 117 17.51 0.54 -13.55
C PHE A 117 17.93 -0.93 -13.51
N ARG A 118 18.16 -1.49 -12.33
CA ARG A 118 18.54 -2.91 -12.15
C ARG A 118 17.43 -3.88 -12.52
N ALA A 119 16.17 -3.49 -12.32
CA ALA A 119 15.00 -4.31 -12.66
C ALA A 119 14.72 -4.30 -14.17
N THR A 120 15.02 -3.20 -14.86
CA THR A 120 14.83 -3.03 -16.30
C THR A 120 16.09 -3.36 -17.12
N GLU A 121 17.08 -4.03 -16.53
CA GLU A 121 18.31 -4.39 -17.23
C GLU A 121 18.21 -5.83 -17.74
N MET A 122 18.23 -5.99 -19.07
CA MET A 122 17.92 -7.25 -19.76
C MET A 122 19.07 -8.26 -19.69
N THR A 123 20.32 -7.82 -19.65
CA THR A 123 21.51 -8.67 -19.90
C THR A 123 22.16 -9.24 -18.63
N ALA A 124 22.00 -8.55 -17.51
CA ALA A 124 22.62 -8.77 -16.21
C ALA A 124 21.60 -8.43 -15.10
N THR A 125 20.48 -9.15 -15.12
CA THR A 125 19.46 -9.17 -14.08
C THR A 125 20.09 -9.38 -12.70
N ARG A 126 19.70 -8.54 -11.73
CA ARG A 126 20.16 -8.60 -10.32
C ARG A 126 19.09 -9.10 -9.36
N MET A 127 17.98 -9.59 -9.90
CA MET A 127 16.89 -10.20 -9.15
C MET A 127 16.94 -11.72 -9.35
N PRO A 128 16.92 -12.54 -8.29
CA PRO A 128 17.05 -13.99 -8.40
C PRO A 128 15.72 -14.65 -8.78
N PHE A 129 15.02 -14.12 -9.79
CA PHE A 129 13.77 -14.68 -10.32
C PHE A 129 13.68 -14.52 -11.84
N ALA A 130 13.12 -15.54 -12.51
CA ALA A 130 12.92 -15.53 -13.95
C ALA A 130 11.85 -14.51 -14.37
N TRP A 131 11.92 -14.03 -15.62
CA TRP A 131 10.97 -13.06 -16.20
C TRP A 131 10.89 -11.70 -15.50
N CYS A 132 11.83 -11.37 -14.62
CA CYS A 132 11.87 -10.06 -13.94
C CYS A 132 11.90 -8.87 -14.90
N TYR A 133 12.67 -8.96 -15.98
CA TYR A 133 12.73 -7.94 -17.02
C TYR A 133 11.36 -7.74 -17.70
N ASP A 134 10.68 -8.83 -18.06
CA ASP A 134 9.34 -8.78 -18.67
C ASP A 134 8.31 -8.20 -17.69
N ALA A 135 8.36 -8.59 -16.41
CA ALA A 135 7.50 -8.04 -15.38
C ALA A 135 7.73 -6.53 -15.18
N ALA A 136 9.00 -6.08 -15.16
CA ALA A 136 9.35 -4.67 -15.07
C ALA A 136 8.91 -3.89 -16.31
N GLN A 137 9.03 -4.46 -17.51
CA GLN A 137 8.56 -3.83 -18.74
C GLN A 137 7.04 -3.67 -18.75
N LYS A 138 6.29 -4.70 -18.34
CA LYS A 138 4.83 -4.61 -18.20
C LYS A 138 4.40 -3.56 -17.18
N ALA A 139 5.10 -3.45 -16.05
CA ALA A 139 4.87 -2.38 -15.08
C ALA A 139 5.14 -1.01 -15.71
N LYS A 140 6.25 -0.85 -16.42
CA LYS A 140 6.58 0.39 -17.14
C LYS A 140 5.53 0.74 -18.21
N ASP A 141 5.00 -0.23 -18.95
CA ASP A 141 3.96 0.00 -19.97
C ASP A 141 2.63 0.45 -19.35
N LEU A 142 2.34 0.01 -18.11
CA LEU A 142 1.14 0.36 -17.37
C LEU A 142 1.25 1.70 -16.65
N PHE A 143 2.34 1.90 -15.90
CA PHE A 143 2.52 3.02 -14.97
C PHE A 143 3.38 4.17 -15.55
N GLY A 144 4.11 3.92 -16.64
CA GLY A 144 5.05 4.86 -17.26
C GLY A 144 6.51 4.62 -16.87
N GLU A 145 7.39 5.51 -17.34
CA GLU A 145 8.86 5.41 -17.15
C GLU A 145 9.27 5.31 -15.67
N ASP A 146 8.64 6.11 -14.82
CA ASP A 146 8.82 6.07 -13.36
C ASP A 146 7.64 5.34 -12.72
N PHE A 147 7.64 4.01 -12.76
CA PHE A 147 6.57 3.16 -12.25
C PHE A 147 6.56 2.99 -10.71
N PHE A 148 7.42 3.75 -9.99
CA PHE A 148 7.38 3.89 -8.53
C PHE A 148 7.67 5.36 -8.16
N PRO A 149 6.80 6.30 -8.51
CA PRO A 149 7.10 7.71 -8.36
C PRO A 149 7.12 8.14 -6.89
N TYR A 150 8.05 9.02 -6.56
CA TYR A 150 8.05 9.73 -5.27
C TYR A 150 7.48 11.14 -5.45
N GLY A 151 6.98 11.70 -4.35
CA GLY A 151 6.41 13.05 -4.28
C GLY A 151 4.89 13.11 -4.36
N ILE A 152 4.33 14.28 -4.07
CA ILE A 152 2.89 14.48 -3.93
C ILE A 152 2.19 14.45 -5.29
N GLU A 153 2.59 15.30 -6.24
CA GLU A 153 1.85 15.46 -7.50
C GLU A 153 1.75 14.16 -8.30
N LYS A 154 2.85 13.41 -8.40
CA LYS A 154 2.85 12.12 -9.10
C LYS A 154 1.97 11.05 -8.42
N ASN A 155 1.66 11.22 -7.14
CA ASN A 155 0.84 10.31 -6.33
C ASN A 155 -0.51 10.93 -5.91
N ARG A 156 -0.87 12.11 -6.42
CA ARG A 156 -2.00 12.92 -5.92
C ARG A 156 -3.30 12.12 -5.97
N THR A 157 -3.61 11.49 -7.10
CA THR A 157 -4.80 10.64 -7.27
C THR A 157 -4.92 9.57 -6.18
N THR A 158 -3.82 8.85 -5.89
CA THR A 158 -3.82 7.84 -4.82
C THR A 158 -3.95 8.48 -3.44
N LEU A 159 -3.24 9.59 -3.16
CA LEU A 159 -3.28 10.26 -1.87
C LEU A 159 -4.69 10.83 -1.58
N GLU A 160 -5.34 11.42 -2.57
CA GLU A 160 -6.72 11.95 -2.44
C GLU A 160 -7.69 10.81 -2.14
N ALA A 161 -7.58 9.69 -2.88
CA ALA A 161 -8.39 8.51 -2.62
C ALA A 161 -8.14 7.93 -1.21
N PHE A 162 -6.87 7.82 -0.80
CA PHE A 162 -6.50 7.33 0.53
C PHE A 162 -7.09 8.19 1.65
N LEU A 163 -6.99 9.51 1.54
CA LEU A 163 -7.54 10.45 2.52
C LEU A 163 -9.08 10.44 2.53
N GLN A 164 -9.69 10.38 1.36
CA GLN A 164 -11.15 10.28 1.21
C GLN A 164 -11.66 9.00 1.87
N TYR A 165 -11.10 7.84 1.52
CA TYR A 165 -11.52 6.56 2.07
C TYR A 165 -11.23 6.45 3.57
N GLY A 166 -10.09 7.00 4.03
CA GLY A 166 -9.78 7.05 5.46
C GLY A 166 -10.83 7.82 6.26
N PHE A 167 -11.38 8.90 5.70
CA PHE A 167 -12.48 9.65 6.31
C PHE A 167 -13.83 8.90 6.21
N GLU A 168 -14.21 8.44 5.03
CA GLU A 168 -15.49 7.73 4.79
C GLU A 168 -15.61 6.45 5.61
N GLN A 169 -14.50 5.72 5.81
CA GLN A 169 -14.43 4.49 6.59
C GLN A 169 -14.26 4.73 8.09
N GLY A 170 -14.23 6.00 8.53
CA GLY A 170 -14.14 6.35 9.94
C GLY A 170 -12.79 6.10 10.59
N VAL A 171 -11.73 5.89 9.80
CA VAL A 171 -10.35 5.79 10.29
C VAL A 171 -9.83 7.17 10.72
N CYS A 172 -10.15 8.20 9.94
CA CYS A 172 -9.86 9.59 10.24
C CYS A 172 -11.11 10.30 10.77
N GLN A 173 -10.99 11.04 11.88
CA GLN A 173 -12.12 11.78 12.47
C GLN A 173 -12.59 12.98 11.62
N ARG A 174 -11.73 13.45 10.72
CA ARG A 174 -12.03 14.49 9.73
C ARG A 174 -11.34 14.13 8.42
N LYS A 175 -11.80 14.72 7.33
CA LYS A 175 -11.06 14.71 6.07
C LYS A 175 -9.78 15.54 6.26
N VAL A 176 -8.64 14.90 6.07
CA VAL A 176 -7.31 15.53 6.06
C VAL A 176 -7.03 15.91 4.61
N GLU A 177 -6.55 17.12 4.38
CA GLU A 177 -6.18 17.58 3.04
C GLU A 177 -4.73 17.17 2.74
N ILE A 178 -4.39 17.00 1.45
CA ILE A 178 -3.06 16.54 1.04
C ILE A 178 -1.95 17.47 1.54
N GLU A 179 -2.21 18.76 1.53
CA GLU A 179 -1.27 19.80 1.93
C GLU A 179 -0.93 19.73 3.43
N GLU A 180 -1.71 18.99 4.21
CA GLU A 180 -1.46 18.74 5.63
C GLU A 180 -0.59 17.49 5.88
N LEU A 181 -0.38 16.64 4.87
CA LEU A 181 0.31 15.35 5.04
C LEU A 181 1.82 15.50 5.23
N PHE A 182 2.43 16.48 4.57
CA PHE A 182 3.88 16.64 4.52
C PHE A 182 4.27 18.08 4.89
N PRO A 183 5.41 18.29 5.58
CA PRO A 183 5.92 19.63 5.86
C PRO A 183 6.15 20.42 4.57
N GLU A 184 5.83 21.71 4.59
CA GLU A 184 5.92 22.60 3.43
C GLU A 184 7.34 22.63 2.85
N GLU A 185 8.37 22.58 3.70
CA GLU A 185 9.77 22.57 3.30
C GLU A 185 10.14 21.35 2.44
N VAL A 186 9.48 20.21 2.68
CA VAL A 186 9.65 19.01 1.85
C VAL A 186 8.88 19.18 0.55
N THR A 187 7.63 19.68 0.61
CA THR A 187 6.80 19.91 -0.56
C THR A 187 7.42 20.88 -1.57
N ARG A 188 8.03 21.97 -1.12
CA ARG A 188 8.70 22.96 -1.99
C ARG A 188 9.88 22.37 -2.76
N VAL A 189 10.66 21.49 -2.13
CA VAL A 189 11.78 20.80 -2.78
C VAL A 189 11.29 19.87 -3.90
N LEU A 190 10.11 19.26 -3.72
CA LEU A 190 9.50 18.37 -4.72
C LEU A 190 8.96 19.11 -5.94
N THR A 191 8.62 20.39 -5.81
CA THR A 191 8.11 21.23 -6.90
C THR A 191 9.19 22.05 -7.61
N GLU A 192 10.22 22.51 -6.90
CA GLU A 192 11.19 23.48 -7.43
C GLU A 192 12.46 22.86 -8.01
N PHE A 193 12.79 21.61 -7.64
CA PHE A 193 13.94 20.91 -8.19
C PHE A 193 13.49 19.79 -9.14
N HIS A 194 13.06 20.19 -10.34
CA HIS A 194 13.15 19.31 -11.49
C HIS A 194 14.64 19.12 -11.80
N VAL A 195 15.21 17.98 -11.40
CA VAL A 195 16.48 17.48 -11.95
C VAL A 195 16.15 16.49 -13.04
#